data_AF-I4YSC5-F1
#
_entry.id   AF-I4YSC5-F1
#
_cell.length_a   1.000
_cell.length_b   1.000
_cell.length_c   1.000
_cell.angle_alpha   90.00
_cell.angle_beta   90.00
_cell.angle_gamma   90.00
#
_symmetry.space_group_name_H-M   'P 1'
#
loop_
_entity.id
_entity.type
_entity.pdbx_description
1 polymer ?
#
loop_
_entity_poly.entity_id
_entity_poly.type
_entity_poly.pdbx_seq_one_letter_code
_entity_poly.pdbx_strand_id
1 'polypeptide(L)'
;MPASARYFFHLVSDHEVIPDEEGIVLWSGEGAVFAIIRAANGLIKERLLLHEWHGWRLEVTDGTGRTILRISLSDYNQEQSIFSLH
;
A
#
# COMPACT_ATOMS: atom_id res chain seq x y z
N MET A 1 10.44 1.11 25.22
CA MET A 1 10.05 2.07 24.18
C MET A 1 9.60 1.25 22.98
N PRO A 2 8.36 1.40 22.49
CA PRO A 2 8.02 0.80 21.20
C PRO A 2 8.94 1.42 20.16
N ALA A 3 9.66 0.58 19.42
CA ALA A 3 10.45 1.06 18.31
C ALA A 3 9.50 1.60 17.23
N SER A 4 9.92 2.63 16.50
CA SER A 4 9.24 3.08 15.29
C SER A 4 10.10 2.70 14.09
N ALA A 5 9.45 2.37 12.99
CA ALA A 5 10.09 2.02 11.74
C ALA A 5 9.49 2.86 10.61
N ARG A 6 10.32 3.23 9.64
CA ARG A 6 9.87 3.87 8.41
C ARG A 6 9.51 2.78 7.40
N TYR A 7 8.37 2.97 6.76
CA TYR A 7 7.86 2.11 5.71
C TYR A 7 7.65 2.92 4.44
N PHE A 8 7.98 2.35 3.29
CA PHE A 8 7.88 3.01 2.00
C PHE A 8 6.84 2.31 1.14
N PHE A 9 6.04 3.09 0.42
CA PHE A 9 4.89 2.63 -0.36
C PHE A 9 5.17 2.78 -1.86
N HIS A 10 5.90 1.84 -2.46
CA HIS A 10 6.27 1.91 -3.87
C HIS A 10 5.11 1.45 -4.76
N LEU A 11 4.92 2.13 -5.88
CA LEU A 11 4.03 1.69 -6.94
C LEU A 11 4.86 0.97 -8.00
N VAL A 12 4.52 -0.28 -8.26
CA VAL A 12 5.28 -1.17 -9.12
C VAL A 12 4.35 -1.78 -10.17
N SER A 13 4.68 -1.61 -11.44
CA SER A 13 4.08 -2.36 -12.55
C SER A 13 5.13 -3.29 -13.17
N ASP A 14 4.74 -4.04 -14.20
CA ASP A 14 5.69 -4.88 -14.94
C ASP A 14 6.65 -4.05 -15.82
N HIS A 15 6.37 -2.76 -16.02
CA HIS A 15 7.14 -1.87 -16.91
C HIS A 15 7.81 -0.71 -16.19
N GLU A 16 7.33 -0.32 -15.01
CA GLU A 16 7.75 0.89 -14.32
C GLU A 16 7.68 0.72 -12.80
N VAL A 17 8.61 1.40 -12.09
CA VAL A 17 8.60 1.55 -10.64
C VAL A 17 8.57 3.03 -10.30
N ILE A 18 7.57 3.45 -9.53
CA ILE A 18 7.48 4.77 -8.91
C ILE A 18 7.78 4.59 -7.42
N PRO A 19 9.00 4.91 -6.97
CA PRO A 19 9.37 4.75 -5.58
C PRO A 19 8.76 5.86 -4.71
N ASP A 20 8.35 5.49 -3.50
CA ASP A 20 8.09 6.45 -2.43
C ASP A 20 9.42 6.82 -1.75
N GLU A 21 9.75 8.11 -1.77
CA GLU A 21 10.99 8.66 -1.19
C GLU A 21 10.80 9.19 0.24
N GLU A 22 9.58 9.56 0.62
CA GLU A 22 9.29 10.09 1.96
C GLU A 22 9.12 8.94 2.96
N GLY A 23 8.28 7.97 2.62
CA GLY A 23 7.83 6.93 3.53
C GLY A 23 7.04 7.46 4.73
N ILE A 24 6.47 6.55 5.51
CA ILE A 24 5.70 6.86 6.72
C ILE A 24 6.35 6.18 7.92
N VAL A 25 6.52 6.94 9.01
CA VAL A 25 7.02 6.40 10.27
C VAL A 25 5.84 5.82 11.06
N LEU A 26 5.85 4.50 11.27
CA LEU A 26 4.83 3.78 12.02
C LEU A 26 5.46 3.05 13.21
N TRP A 27 4.66 2.75 14.22
CA TRP A 27 5.10 2.06 15.42
C TRP A 27 5.38 0.60 15.07
N SER A 28 6.59 0.11 15.29
CA SER A 28 6.95 -1.29 15.08
C SER A 28 6.50 -2.12 16.29
N GLY A 29 5.33 -2.74 16.15
CA GLY A 29 4.72 -3.61 17.15
C GLY A 29 3.54 -4.36 16.57
N GLU A 30 2.87 -5.18 17.38
CA GLU A 30 1.60 -5.81 17.02
C GLU A 30 0.56 -4.71 16.72
N GLY A 31 0.33 -4.44 15.44
CA GLY A 31 -0.50 -3.33 14.97
C GLY A 31 0.13 -2.48 13.87
N ALA A 32 1.46 -2.57 13.66
CA ALA A 32 2.16 -1.91 12.56
C ALA A 32 1.54 -2.29 11.21
N VAL A 33 1.28 -3.58 11.02
CA VAL A 33 0.68 -4.12 9.79
C VAL A 33 -0.73 -3.56 9.56
N PHE A 34 -1.55 -3.42 10.59
CA PHE A 34 -2.88 -2.81 10.46
C PHE A 34 -2.80 -1.32 10.09
N ALA A 35 -1.84 -0.59 10.68
CA ALA A 35 -1.60 0.81 10.33
C ALA A 35 -1.09 0.95 8.89
N ILE A 36 -0.20 0.05 8.45
CA ILE A 36 0.31 -0.03 7.07
C ILE A 36 -0.84 -0.30 6.09
N ILE A 37 -1.69 -1.29 6.37
CA ILE A 37 -2.85 -1.63 5.53
C ILE A 37 -3.82 -0.44 5.45
N ARG A 38 -4.08 0.24 6.57
CA ARG A 38 -4.94 1.42 6.59
C ARG A 38 -4.37 2.56 5.75
N ALA A 39 -3.06 2.84 5.89
CA ALA A 39 -2.37 3.85 5.11
C ALA A 39 -2.38 3.52 3.61
N ALA A 40 -2.05 2.28 3.25
CA ALA A 40 -2.12 1.76 1.89
C ALA A 40 -3.52 1.94 1.28
N ASN A 41 -4.58 1.55 2.01
CA ASN A 41 -5.96 1.73 1.54
C ASN A 41 -6.34 3.21 1.35
N GLY A 42 -5.84 4.13 2.18
CA GLY A 42 -6.04 5.56 2.00
C GLY A 42 -5.42 6.06 0.69
N LEU A 43 -4.14 5.74 0.46
CA LEU A 43 -3.41 6.10 -0.75
C LEU A 43 -4.05 5.53 -2.01
N ILE A 44 -4.50 4.27 -1.95
CA ILE A 44 -5.20 3.60 -3.04
C ILE A 44 -6.51 4.33 -3.35
N LYS A 45 -7.35 4.63 -2.35
CA LYS A 45 -8.61 5.35 -2.58
C LYS A 45 -8.42 6.74 -3.19
N GLU A 46 -7.41 7.48 -2.75
CA GLU A 46 -7.11 8.81 -3.30
C GLU A 46 -6.62 8.71 -4.75
N ARG A 47 -5.80 7.71 -5.09
CA ARG A 47 -5.18 7.57 -6.42
C ARG A 47 -6.06 6.84 -7.44
N LEU A 48 -6.92 5.91 -7.02
CA LEU A 48 -7.83 5.19 -7.93
C LEU A 48 -8.85 6.11 -8.60
N LEU A 49 -9.09 7.30 -8.05
CA LEU A 49 -9.94 8.31 -8.67
C LEU A 49 -9.28 9.02 -9.86
N LEU A 50 -7.97 8.84 -10.06
CA LEU A 50 -7.18 9.68 -10.96
C LEU A 50 -6.67 8.96 -12.22
N HIS A 51 -6.51 7.62 -12.25
CA HIS A 51 -5.95 6.88 -13.42
C HIS A 51 -6.35 5.39 -13.46
N GLU A 52 -6.18 4.75 -14.63
CA GLU A 52 -6.25 3.28 -14.80
C GLU A 52 -4.99 2.61 -14.24
N TRP A 53 -5.04 2.14 -13.00
CA TRP A 53 -3.92 1.44 -12.33
C TRP A 53 -3.87 -0.06 -12.65
N HIS A 54 -4.35 -0.47 -13.83
CA HIS A 54 -4.33 -1.86 -14.25
C HIS A 54 -2.88 -2.33 -14.43
N GLY A 55 -2.53 -3.47 -13.82
CA GLY A 55 -1.16 -4.00 -13.83
C GLY A 55 -0.23 -3.36 -12.80
N TRP A 56 -0.69 -2.35 -12.07
CA TRP A 56 0.05 -1.76 -10.96
C TRP A 56 -0.20 -2.51 -9.66
N ARG A 57 0.81 -2.53 -8.80
CA ARG A 57 0.79 -3.12 -7.48
C ARG A 57 1.44 -2.15 -6.51
N LEU A 58 0.88 -2.04 -5.31
CA LEU A 58 1.47 -1.32 -4.21
C LEU A 58 2.35 -2.28 -3.42
N GLU A 59 3.63 -1.96 -3.29
CA GLU A 59 4.61 -2.70 -2.51
C GLU A 59 5.04 -1.87 -1.30
N VAL A 60 4.82 -2.40 -0.11
CA VAL A 60 5.27 -1.77 1.12
C VAL A 60 6.55 -2.42 1.58
N THR A 61 7.62 -1.64 1.74
CA THR A 61 8.91 -2.10 2.24
C THR A 61 9.21 -1.50 3.62
N ASP A 62 10.00 -2.20 4.43
CA ASP A 62 10.59 -1.61 5.64
C ASP A 62 11.88 -0.82 5.31
N GLY A 63 12.45 -0.15 6.31
CA GLY A 63 13.70 0.60 6.15
C GLY A 63 14.93 -0.22 5.75
N THR A 64 14.83 -1.54 5.69
CA THR A 64 15.89 -2.42 5.17
C THR A 64 15.68 -2.79 3.69
N GLY A 65 14.59 -2.32 3.09
CA GLY A 65 14.18 -2.65 1.71
C GLY A 65 13.43 -3.98 1.61
N ARG A 66 13.09 -4.62 2.73
CA ARG A 66 12.34 -5.88 2.71
C ARG A 66 10.86 -5.61 2.50
N THR A 67 10.25 -6.26 1.50
CA THR A 67 8.82 -6.18 1.26
C THR A 67 8.03 -6.83 2.39
N ILE A 68 7.16 -6.04 3.02
CA ILE A 68 6.26 -6.43 4.10
C ILE A 68 4.88 -6.77 3.55
N LEU A 69 4.43 -6.06 2.51
CA LEU A 69 3.10 -6.21 1.94
C LEU A 69 3.12 -5.93 0.44
N ARG A 70 2.30 -6.67 -0.32
CA ARG A 70 2.07 -6.45 -1.75
C ARG A 70 0.57 -6.50 -2.02
N ILE A 71 0.03 -5.44 -2.62
CA ILE A 71 -1.39 -5.32 -2.96
C ILE A 71 -1.50 -5.06 -4.46
N SER A 72 -2.29 -5.87 -5.16
CA SER A 72 -2.61 -5.64 -6.57
C SER A 72 -3.67 -4.55 -6.70
N LEU A 73 -3.40 -3.53 -7.52
CA LEU A 73 -4.36 -2.44 -7.77
C LEU A 73 -5.35 -2.80 -8.88
N SER A 74 -5.03 -3.80 -9.71
CA SER A 74 -5.94 -4.34 -10.73
C SER A 74 -7.20 -4.93 -10.09
N ASP A 75 -7.08 -5.56 -8.92
CA ASP A 75 -8.19 -6.22 -8.23
C ASP A 75 -9.08 -5.21 -7.47
N TYR A 76 -8.57 -4.00 -7.22
CA TYR A 76 -9.30 -2.96 -6.49
C TYR A 76 -10.39 -2.29 -7.33
N ASN A 77 -10.40 -2.51 -8.65
CA ASN A 77 -11.48 -2.08 -9.53
C ASN A 77 -12.73 -2.99 -9.43
N GLN A 78 -12.66 -4.10 -8.69
CA GLN A 78 -13.79 -5.03 -8.49
C GLN A 78 -14.51 -4.92 -7.13
N GLU A 79 -14.02 -4.12 -6.18
CA GLU A 79 -14.60 -4.06 -4.82
C GLU A 79 -15.67 -2.98 -4.59
N GLN A 80 -16.16 -2.31 -5.64
CA GLN A 80 -17.48 -1.64 -5.54
C GLN A 80 -18.65 -2.63 -5.71
N SER A 81 -18.39 -3.93 -5.92
CA SER A 81 -19.45 -4.92 -6.10
C SER A 81 -19.50 -6.04 -5.06
N ILE A 82 -18.61 -6.07 -4.06
CA ILE A 82 -18.57 -7.17 -3.06
C ILE A 82 -18.99 -6.72 -1.65
N PHE A 83 -19.01 -5.43 -1.33
CA PHE A 83 -19.60 -4.94 -0.07
C PHE A 83 -21.12 -4.69 -0.14
N SER A 84 -21.76 -5.00 -1.28
CA SER A 84 -23.22 -5.18 -1.34
C SER A 84 -23.56 -6.64 -1.06
N LEU A 85 -23.50 -7.06 0.21
CA LEU A 85 -24.29 -8.20 0.66
C LEU A 85 -25.26 -7.75 1.75
N HIS A 86 -26.52 -8.02 1.41
CA HIS A 86 -27.78 -7.94 2.13
C HIS A 86 -27.75 -8.15 3.65
#